data_AF-A0A0C3IQJ6-F1
#
_entry.id   AF-A0A0C3IQJ6-F1
#
_cell.length_a   1.000
_cell.length_b   1.000
_cell.length_c   1.000
_cell.angle_alpha   90.00
_cell.angle_beta   90.00
_cell.angle_gamma   90.00
#
_symmetry.space_group_name_H-M   'P 1'
#
loop_
_entity.id
_entity.type
_entity.pdbx_description
1 polymer ?
#
loop_
_entity_poly.entity_id
_entity_poly.type
_entity_poly.pdbx_seq_one_letter_code
_entity_poly.pdbx_strand_id
1 'polypeptide(L)'
;MPHNLAIVDYVLGNPGSVHDAYAFQGTRIFKDPIGVMPHRHWTWADTAYPSEKWCVVPFKKPRGGNLTKRQNTYNHYVSKVRTYQVVEHAFVALKGRFQSLRELRIKIGNKLGNMDLAVYWITCCIILHNMVVQFEERRCEELGQGTMDWAMREGEPDEGNDNDMLLALEPGSVGQQFCTHLMERLIVERGIRI
;
A
#
# COMPACT_ATOMS: atom_id res chain seq x y z
N MET A 1 -17.13 6.50 -1.17
CA MET A 1 -16.05 6.52 -2.16
C MET A 1 -15.13 5.36 -1.85
N PRO A 2 -15.10 4.32 -2.68
CA PRO A 2 -14.01 3.35 -2.60
C PRO A 2 -12.70 4.09 -2.82
N HIS A 3 -11.70 3.71 -2.04
CA HIS A 3 -10.32 4.16 -2.19
C HIS A 3 -9.74 3.42 -3.40
N ASN A 4 -9.07 4.13 -4.30
CA ASN A 4 -8.52 3.54 -5.52
C ASN A 4 -7.14 2.90 -5.34
N LEU A 5 -6.64 2.83 -4.09
CA LEU A 5 -5.34 2.26 -3.74
C LEU A 5 -4.14 2.99 -4.38
N ALA A 6 -4.34 4.23 -4.87
CA ALA A 6 -3.28 5.07 -5.39
C ALA A 6 -2.36 5.59 -4.27
N ILE A 7 -1.05 5.56 -4.52
CA ILE A 7 -0.05 6.08 -3.59
C ILE A 7 0.26 7.52 -3.98
N VAL A 8 -0.09 8.48 -3.12
CA VAL A 8 0.01 9.92 -3.43
C VAL A 8 1.33 10.53 -2.94
N ASP A 9 1.88 10.00 -1.84
CA ASP A 9 3.12 10.49 -1.24
C ASP A 9 3.86 9.33 -0.58
N TYR A 10 5.18 9.33 -0.66
CA TYR A 10 6.04 8.27 -0.15
C TYR A 10 7.44 8.80 0.16
N VAL A 11 8.15 8.10 1.03
CA VAL A 11 9.55 8.37 1.39
C VAL A 11 10.34 7.07 1.28
N LEU A 12 11.54 7.13 0.72
CA LEU A 12 12.43 5.99 0.53
C LEU A 12 13.84 6.33 1.00
N GLY A 13 14.64 5.29 1.23
CA GLY A 13 16.06 5.43 1.61
C GLY A 13 16.33 5.36 3.12
N ASN A 14 15.29 5.23 3.96
CA ASN A 14 15.46 4.94 5.38
C ASN A 14 15.60 3.42 5.59
N PRO A 15 16.60 2.95 6.37
CA PRO A 15 16.66 1.54 6.76
C PRO A 15 15.53 1.19 7.72
N GLY A 16 15.15 -0.08 7.79
CA GLY A 16 14.03 -0.56 8.63
C GLY A 16 14.23 -0.40 10.14
N SER A 17 15.40 0.03 10.60
CA SER A 17 15.66 0.40 11.99
C SER A 17 15.21 1.82 12.36
N VAL A 18 14.88 2.65 11.36
CA VAL A 18 14.40 4.01 11.58
C VAL A 18 12.95 3.98 12.04
N HIS A 19 12.63 4.77 13.06
CA HIS A 19 11.26 4.89 13.56
C HIS A 19 10.33 5.48 12.48
N ASP A 20 9.15 4.89 12.27
CA ASP A 20 8.19 5.31 11.24
C ASP A 20 7.87 6.80 11.28
N ALA A 21 7.64 7.34 12.49
CA ALA A 21 7.39 8.77 12.68
C ALA A 21 8.54 9.66 12.18
N TYR A 22 9.81 9.20 12.23
CA TYR A 22 10.95 9.93 11.70
C TYR A 22 10.97 9.84 10.17
N ALA A 23 10.80 8.64 9.61
CA ALA A 23 10.72 8.47 8.15
C ALA A 23 9.60 9.34 7.56
N PHE A 24 8.45 9.40 8.23
CA PHE A 24 7.31 10.23 7.83
C PHE A 24 7.63 11.71 7.71
N GLN A 25 8.58 12.24 8.48
CA GLN A 25 9.00 13.65 8.35
C GLN A 25 9.63 13.95 6.99
N GLY A 26 10.12 12.92 6.30
CA GLY A 26 10.68 13.05 4.95
C GLY A 26 9.62 13.24 3.86
N THR A 27 8.35 12.91 4.13
CA THR A 27 7.26 12.99 3.15
C THR A 27 6.87 14.42 2.79
N ARG A 28 6.26 14.62 1.63
CA ARG A 28 5.82 15.95 1.19
C ARG A 28 4.65 16.46 2.04
N ILE A 29 3.72 15.59 2.42
CA ILE A 29 2.56 15.92 3.26
C ILE A 29 2.98 16.42 4.64
N PHE A 30 4.08 15.89 5.18
CA PHE A 30 4.63 16.38 6.45
C PHE A 30 5.30 17.75 6.30
N LYS A 31 6.04 17.96 5.21
CA LYS A 31 6.79 19.20 4.94
C LYS A 31 5.90 20.37 4.53
N ASP A 32 4.85 20.10 3.75
CA ASP A 32 3.90 21.08 3.24
C ASP A 32 2.47 20.50 3.20
N PRO A 33 1.82 20.35 4.37
CA PRO A 33 0.46 19.81 4.43
C PRO A 33 -0.56 20.72 3.72
N ILE A 34 -0.31 22.04 3.67
CA ILE A 34 -1.24 23.02 3.09
C ILE A 34 -1.20 22.97 1.56
N GLY A 35 -0.03 22.78 0.95
CA GLY A 35 0.11 22.66 -0.50
C GLY A 35 -0.29 21.28 -1.05
N VAL A 36 -0.40 20.26 -0.20
CA VAL A 36 -0.77 18.89 -0.61
C VAL A 36 -2.25 18.59 -0.36
N MET A 37 -2.81 19.02 0.78
CA MET A 37 -4.20 18.76 1.12
C MET A 37 -5.10 19.95 0.81
N PRO A 38 -6.31 19.72 0.27
CA PRO A 38 -7.29 20.79 0.11
C PRO A 38 -7.66 21.43 1.46
N HIS A 39 -8.09 22.68 1.43
CA HIS A 39 -8.48 23.39 2.65
C HIS A 39 -9.54 22.62 3.45
N ARG A 40 -9.36 22.60 4.78
CA ARG A 40 -10.25 21.91 5.75
C ARG A 40 -10.30 20.39 5.60
N HIS A 41 -9.35 19.80 4.88
CA HIS A 41 -9.15 18.35 4.84
C HIS A 41 -8.05 17.93 5.80
N TRP A 42 -8.05 16.64 6.11
CA TRP A 42 -7.12 16.01 7.03
C TRP A 42 -7.00 14.54 6.65
N THR A 43 -5.87 13.92 7.00
CA THR A 43 -5.64 12.49 6.81
C THR A 43 -5.73 11.76 8.13
N TRP A 44 -6.15 10.50 8.10
CA TRP A 44 -5.92 9.60 9.22
C TRP A 44 -4.51 9.00 9.13
N ALA A 45 -3.91 8.70 10.27
CA ALA A 45 -2.64 7.97 10.37
C ALA A 45 -2.65 6.98 11.53
N ASP A 46 -1.69 6.05 11.55
CA ASP A 46 -1.45 5.17 12.70
C ASP A 46 -1.13 5.98 13.98
N THR A 47 -1.42 5.38 15.13
CA THR A 47 -1.02 5.89 16.45
C THR A 47 0.48 6.20 16.60
N ALA A 48 1.37 5.58 15.82
CA ALA A 48 2.80 5.84 15.83
C ALA A 48 3.15 7.25 15.31
N TYR A 49 2.27 7.87 14.52
CA TYR A 49 2.48 9.19 13.93
C TYR A 49 2.05 10.35 14.85
N PRO A 50 2.53 11.58 14.60
CA PRO A 50 2.11 12.74 15.37
C PRO A 50 0.64 13.10 15.14
N SER A 51 0.01 13.61 16.20
CA SER A 51 -1.36 14.11 16.18
C SER A 51 -1.35 15.59 15.83
N GLU A 52 -1.71 15.93 14.60
CA GLU A 52 -1.72 17.29 14.07
C GLU A 52 -3.11 17.70 13.56
N LYS A 53 -3.33 18.99 13.29
CA LYS A 53 -4.62 19.47 12.72
C LYS A 53 -4.96 18.82 11.38
N TRP A 54 -3.94 18.40 10.64
CA TRP A 54 -4.04 17.76 9.33
C TRP A 54 -3.79 16.24 9.39
N CYS A 55 -3.32 15.70 10.52
CA CYS A 55 -2.98 14.29 10.72
C CYS A 55 -3.66 13.76 11.99
N VAL A 56 -4.75 13.04 11.81
CA VAL A 56 -5.61 12.56 12.90
C VAL A 56 -5.28 11.10 13.21
N VAL A 57 -4.91 10.82 14.46
CA VAL A 57 -4.52 9.47 14.91
C VAL A 57 -5.55 8.89 15.90
N PRO A 58 -5.63 7.55 16.05
CA PRO A 58 -6.43 6.93 17.10
C PRO A 58 -5.96 7.35 18.51
N PHE A 59 -6.89 7.34 19.47
CA PHE A 59 -6.56 7.66 20.86
C PHE A 59 -5.67 6.58 21.47
N LYS A 60 -4.55 6.99 22.08
CA LYS A 60 -3.69 6.12 22.87
C LYS A 60 -4.28 5.92 24.26
N LYS A 61 -4.14 4.71 24.80
CA LYS A 61 -4.53 4.41 26.18
C LYS A 61 -3.62 5.19 27.15
N PRO A 62 -4.17 5.99 28.08
CA PRO A 62 -3.36 6.68 29.08
C PRO A 62 -2.75 5.68 30.08
N ARG A 63 -1.58 6.01 30.64
CA ARG A 63 -0.94 5.17 31.67
C ARG A 63 -1.87 5.04 32.87
N GLY A 64 -2.19 3.80 33.26
CA GLY A 64 -3.04 3.50 34.42
C GLY A 64 -4.54 3.81 34.23
N GLY A 65 -4.98 4.16 33.02
CA GLY A 65 -6.38 4.49 32.73
C GLY A 65 -6.94 3.73 31.53
N ASN A 66 -8.24 3.89 31.29
CA ASN A 66 -8.92 3.30 30.13
C ASN A 66 -9.42 4.37 29.18
N LEU A 67 -9.52 4.02 27.90
CA LEU A 67 -10.21 4.84 26.92
C LEU A 67 -11.70 4.92 27.28
N THR A 68 -12.28 6.09 27.09
CA THR A 68 -13.73 6.28 27.21
C THR A 68 -14.47 5.46 26.15
N LYS A 69 -15.75 5.16 26.38
CA LYS A 69 -16.59 4.47 25.39
C LYS A 69 -16.56 5.17 24.03
N ARG A 70 -16.59 6.52 24.01
CA ARG A 70 -16.52 7.32 22.79
C ARG A 70 -15.18 7.18 22.06
N GLN A 71 -14.07 7.17 22.78
CA GLN A 71 -12.74 6.97 22.19
C GLN A 71 -12.58 5.56 21.62
N ASN A 72 -13.10 4.53 22.31
CA ASN A 72 -13.11 3.17 21.77
C ASN A 72 -13.96 3.06 20.51
N THR A 73 -15.14 3.68 20.49
CA THR A 73 -15.99 3.74 19.28
C THR A 73 -15.27 4.45 18.13
N TYR A 74 -14.62 5.58 18.40
CA TYR A 74 -13.81 6.28 17.40
C TYR A 74 -12.69 5.38 16.85
N ASN A 75 -11.85 4.81 17.72
CA ASN A 75 -10.76 3.92 17.31
C ASN A 75 -11.29 2.73 16.49
N HIS A 76 -12.40 2.13 16.89
CA HIS A 76 -13.02 1.02 16.17
C HIS A 76 -13.37 1.37 14.73
N TYR A 77 -14.00 2.54 14.51
CA TYR A 77 -14.34 2.99 13.16
C TYR A 77 -13.10 3.41 12.37
N VAL A 78 -12.12 4.07 12.99
CA VAL A 78 -10.87 4.43 12.28
C VAL A 78 -10.11 3.19 11.81
N SER A 79 -10.04 2.16 12.65
CA SER A 79 -9.43 0.87 12.31
C SER A 79 -10.17 0.16 11.17
N LYS A 80 -11.51 0.16 11.19
CA LYS A 80 -12.31 -0.50 10.17
C LYS A 80 -12.41 0.25 8.85
N VAL A 81 -12.48 1.58 8.89
CA VAL A 81 -13.06 2.29 7.75
C VAL A 81 -11.99 2.63 6.72
N ARG A 82 -10.80 3.14 7.09
CA ARG A 82 -9.97 3.85 6.07
C ARG A 82 -8.45 3.88 6.23
N THR A 83 -7.87 3.70 7.41
CA THR A 83 -6.40 3.86 7.54
C THR A 83 -5.68 2.54 7.34
N TYR A 84 -6.12 1.50 8.04
CA TYR A 84 -5.44 0.21 8.05
C TYR A 84 -5.79 -0.58 6.79
N GLN A 85 -7.08 -0.85 6.56
CA GLN A 85 -7.52 -1.64 5.41
C GLN A 85 -7.08 -1.06 4.06
N VAL A 86 -7.13 0.26 3.87
CA VAL A 86 -6.76 0.87 2.58
C VAL A 86 -5.27 0.80 2.33
N VAL A 87 -4.46 1.08 3.35
CA VAL A 87 -3.01 1.03 3.25
C VAL A 87 -2.56 -0.43 3.09
N GLU A 88 -3.14 -1.36 3.85
CA GLU A 88 -2.90 -2.79 3.73
C GLU A 88 -3.27 -3.29 2.33
N HIS A 89 -4.47 -3.01 1.84
CA HIS A 89 -4.89 -3.40 0.49
C HIS A 89 -3.99 -2.75 -0.59
N ALA A 90 -3.53 -1.52 -0.40
CA ALA A 90 -2.63 -0.87 -1.34
C ALA A 90 -1.26 -1.56 -1.37
N PHE A 91 -0.72 -1.94 -0.21
CA PHE A 91 0.54 -2.70 -0.13
C PHE A 91 0.39 -4.13 -0.64
N VAL A 92 -0.74 -4.80 -0.36
CA VAL A 92 -1.07 -6.12 -0.90
C VAL A 92 -1.16 -6.05 -2.42
N ALA A 93 -1.89 -5.09 -2.98
CA ALA A 93 -1.97 -4.86 -4.42
C ALA A 93 -0.59 -4.58 -5.03
N LEU A 94 0.20 -3.69 -4.42
CA LEU A 94 1.54 -3.34 -4.89
C LEU A 94 2.47 -4.56 -4.91
N LYS A 95 2.52 -5.33 -3.81
CA LYS A 95 3.36 -6.53 -3.70
C LYS A 95 2.84 -7.68 -4.55
N GLY A 96 1.52 -7.82 -4.68
CA GLY A 96 0.85 -8.79 -5.54
C GLY A 96 1.22 -8.59 -7.00
N ARG A 97 1.22 -7.33 -7.46
CA ARG A 97 1.64 -6.93 -8.80
C ARG A 97 3.15 -7.08 -9.01
N PHE A 98 3.95 -6.69 -8.01
CA PHE A 98 5.41 -6.70 -8.08
C PHE A 98 5.99 -7.61 -6.99
N GLN A 99 5.95 -8.93 -7.20
CA GLN A 99 6.43 -9.94 -6.25
C GLN A 99 7.88 -9.72 -5.78
N SER A 100 8.70 -9.04 -6.58
CA SER A 100 10.03 -8.56 -6.17
C SER A 100 10.05 -7.73 -4.87
N LEU A 101 8.91 -7.17 -4.45
CA LEU A 101 8.75 -6.40 -3.21
C LEU A 101 8.31 -7.26 -2.01
N ARG A 102 7.88 -8.52 -2.19
CA ARG A 102 7.58 -9.44 -1.07
C ARG A 102 8.86 -9.91 -0.38
N GLU A 103 9.84 -10.27 -1.20
CA GLU A 103 11.18 -10.60 -0.76
C GLU A 103 12.15 -9.80 -1.61
N LEU A 104 12.43 -8.56 -1.23
CA LEU A 104 13.43 -7.76 -1.94
C LEU A 104 14.81 -8.39 -1.71
N ARG A 105 15.20 -9.33 -2.58
CA ARG A 105 16.47 -10.07 -2.51
C ARG A 105 17.69 -9.22 -2.92
N ILE A 106 17.56 -7.89 -2.84
CA ILE A 106 18.68 -6.97 -3.00
C ILE A 106 19.42 -6.95 -1.67
N LYS A 107 20.64 -7.47 -1.64
CA LYS A 107 21.50 -7.37 -0.46
C LYS A 107 21.84 -5.89 -0.22
N ILE A 108 21.10 -5.25 0.67
CA ILE A 108 21.41 -3.94 1.23
C ILE A 108 22.64 -4.14 2.13
N GLY A 109 23.82 -4.02 1.54
CA GLY A 109 25.11 -4.11 2.23
C GLY A 109 25.92 -2.85 1.96
N ASN A 110 27.11 -2.76 2.56
CA ASN A 110 28.01 -1.59 2.52
C ASN A 110 28.59 -1.26 1.12
N LYS A 111 28.09 -1.87 0.03
CA LYS A 111 28.46 -1.49 -1.33
C LYS A 111 27.69 -0.24 -1.72
N LEU A 112 28.45 0.82 -2.03
CA LEU A 112 27.95 2.04 -2.63
C LEU A 112 27.06 1.68 -3.84
N GLY A 113 25.84 2.23 -3.88
CA GLY A 113 24.88 2.02 -4.99
C GLY A 113 23.82 0.93 -4.79
N ASN A 114 23.96 -0.01 -3.85
CA ASN A 114 22.93 -1.04 -3.62
C ASN A 114 21.64 -0.45 -3.02
N MET A 115 21.78 0.56 -2.15
CA MET A 115 20.64 1.28 -1.58
C MET A 115 19.93 2.10 -2.66
N ASP A 116 20.68 2.78 -3.52
CA ASP A 116 20.12 3.58 -4.62
C ASP A 116 19.36 2.68 -5.59
N LEU A 117 19.91 1.50 -5.93
CA LEU A 117 19.23 0.53 -6.77
C LEU A 117 17.90 0.06 -6.16
N ALA A 118 17.87 -0.23 -4.85
CA ALA A 118 16.64 -0.60 -4.16
C ALA A 118 15.62 0.56 -4.18
N VAL A 119 16.06 1.79 -3.93
CA VAL A 119 15.21 2.99 -3.98
C VAL A 119 14.62 3.20 -5.38
N TYR A 120 15.44 3.13 -6.43
CA TYR A 120 14.95 3.25 -7.81
C TYR A 120 13.97 2.13 -8.16
N TRP A 121 14.27 0.90 -7.77
CA TRP A 121 13.39 -0.24 -8.01
C TRP A 121 12.01 -0.04 -7.36
N ILE A 122 11.97 0.29 -6.08
CA ILE A 122 10.73 0.54 -5.34
C ILE A 122 9.97 1.73 -5.97
N THR A 123 10.68 2.79 -6.35
CA THR A 123 10.11 3.96 -7.03
C THR A 123 9.41 3.56 -8.33
N CYS A 124 10.07 2.76 -9.18
CA CYS A 124 9.49 2.25 -10.42
C CYS A 124 8.22 1.44 -10.15
N CYS A 125 8.23 0.54 -9.15
CA CYS A 125 7.04 -0.24 -8.79
C CYS A 125 5.87 0.65 -8.35
N ILE A 126 6.12 1.69 -7.54
CA ILE A 126 5.08 2.63 -7.10
C ILE A 126 4.49 3.40 -8.29
N ILE A 127 5.35 3.90 -9.20
CA ILE A 127 4.91 4.62 -10.40
C ILE A 127 4.04 3.73 -11.28
N LEU A 128 4.51 2.51 -11.57
CA LEU A 128 3.78 1.56 -12.40
C LEU A 128 2.47 1.13 -11.73
N HIS A 129 2.46 0.90 -10.41
CA HIS A 129 1.23 0.62 -9.66
C HIS A 129 0.18 1.70 -9.85
N ASN A 130 0.57 2.96 -9.69
CA ASN A 130 -0.34 4.10 -9.89
C ASN A 130 -0.85 4.20 -11.33
N MET A 131 0.01 3.94 -12.32
CA MET A 131 -0.41 3.91 -13.73
C MET A 131 -1.46 2.81 -13.97
N VAL A 132 -1.26 1.63 -13.39
CA VAL A 132 -2.22 0.52 -13.49
C VAL A 132 -3.53 0.88 -12.77
N VAL A 133 -3.47 1.46 -11.56
CA VAL A 133 -4.68 1.97 -10.87
C VAL A 133 -5.47 2.91 -11.78
N GLN A 134 -4.82 3.91 -12.37
CA GLN A 134 -5.48 4.90 -13.25
C GLN A 134 -6.04 4.28 -14.54
N PHE A 135 -5.38 3.24 -15.06
CA PHE A 135 -5.88 2.53 -16.23
C PHE A 135 -7.11 1.69 -15.89
N GLU A 136 -7.08 1.00 -14.75
CA GLU A 136 -8.20 0.21 -14.25
C GLU A 136 -9.41 1.08 -13.88
N GLU A 137 -9.21 2.24 -13.25
CA GLU A 137 -10.30 3.19 -12.96
C GLU A 137 -11.04 3.62 -14.22
N ARG A 138 -10.30 4.06 -15.25
CA ARG A 138 -10.89 4.45 -16.55
C ARG A 138 -11.66 3.31 -17.20
N ARG A 139 -11.13 2.09 -17.12
CA ARG A 139 -11.81 0.90 -17.68
C ARG A 139 -13.01 0.45 -16.85
N CYS A 140 -12.98 0.63 -15.52
CA CYS A 140 -14.11 0.33 -14.65
C CYS A 140 -15.29 1.27 -14.95
N GLU A 141 -15.02 2.53 -15.25
CA GLU A 141 -16.03 3.48 -15.73
C GLU A 141 -16.65 3.03 -17.07
N GLU A 142 -15.86 2.40 -17.95
CA GLU A 142 -16.30 1.89 -19.25
C GLU A 142 -17.03 0.52 -19.20
N LEU A 143 -16.62 -0.38 -18.30
CA LEU A 143 -17.02 -1.81 -18.29
C LEU A 143 -17.81 -2.24 -17.03
N GLY A 144 -17.89 -1.40 -16.00
CA GLY A 144 -18.70 -1.66 -14.79
C GLY A 144 -18.16 -2.71 -13.82
N GLN A 145 -16.92 -3.20 -13.99
CA GLN A 145 -16.27 -4.15 -13.08
C GLN A 145 -14.94 -3.62 -12.56
N GLY A 146 -14.82 -3.52 -11.23
CA GLY A 146 -13.59 -3.11 -10.54
C GLY A 146 -12.60 -4.28 -10.47
N THR A 147 -11.39 -4.08 -10.99
CA THR A 147 -10.38 -5.14 -11.14
C THR A 147 -9.50 -5.36 -9.91
N MET A 148 -9.72 -4.63 -8.82
CA MET A 148 -8.91 -4.73 -7.60
C MET A 148 -9.47 -5.68 -6.54
N ASP A 149 -10.59 -6.34 -6.82
CA ASP A 149 -11.23 -7.29 -5.88
C ASP A 149 -10.31 -8.44 -5.48
N TRP A 150 -9.35 -8.81 -6.35
CA TRP A 150 -8.35 -9.81 -6.01
C TRP A 150 -7.40 -9.37 -4.88
N ALA A 151 -7.05 -8.08 -4.83
CA ALA A 151 -6.17 -7.55 -3.80
C ALA A 151 -6.85 -7.50 -2.43
N MET A 152 -8.18 -7.32 -2.41
CA MET A 152 -8.97 -7.44 -1.18
C MET A 152 -8.98 -8.88 -0.67
N ARG A 153 -9.12 -9.88 -1.56
CA ARG A 153 -9.09 -11.30 -1.19
C ARG A 153 -7.72 -11.78 -0.67
N GLU A 154 -6.61 -11.26 -1.22
CA GLU A 154 -5.26 -11.60 -0.71
C GLU A 154 -4.91 -10.90 0.62
N GLY A 155 -5.68 -9.88 1.03
CA GLY A 155 -5.47 -9.16 2.29
C GLY A 155 -6.24 -9.73 3.49
N GLU A 156 -7.15 -10.68 3.26
CA GLU A 156 -7.88 -11.36 4.34
C GLU A 156 -6.96 -12.39 5.03
N PRO A 157 -6.95 -12.45 6.38
CA PRO A 157 -6.14 -13.43 7.10
C PRO A 157 -6.61 -14.85 6.76
N ASP A 158 -5.66 -15.69 6.37
CA ASP A 158 -5.91 -17.11 6.12
C ASP A 158 -6.25 -17.80 7.45
N GLU A 159 -7.53 -18.12 7.68
CA GLU A 159 -7.94 -19.10 8.69
C GLU A 159 -7.70 -20.51 8.13
N GLY A 160 -6.44 -20.82 7.80
CA GLY A 160 -6.02 -22.00 7.07
C GLY A 160 -4.91 -22.75 7.80
N ASN A 161 -5.24 -23.95 8.25
CA ASN A 161 -4.40 -24.90 9.00
C ASN A 161 -3.01 -25.12 8.36
N ASP A 162 -1.95 -24.94 9.16
CA ASP A 162 -0.54 -25.24 8.85
C ASP A 162 -0.31 -26.74 8.60
N ASN A 163 -0.82 -27.29 7.50
CA ASN A 163 -0.45 -28.64 7.09
C ASN A 163 -0.77 -28.92 5.61
N ASP A 164 0.07 -28.44 4.68
CA ASP A 164 0.58 -29.30 3.60
C ASP A 164 1.74 -28.62 2.87
N MET A 165 2.94 -29.20 2.98
CA MET A 165 4.09 -28.83 2.17
C MET A 165 4.16 -29.80 0.99
N LEU A 166 3.48 -29.47 -0.11
CA LEU A 166 3.59 -30.20 -1.37
C LEU A 166 3.90 -29.23 -2.53
N LEU A 167 5.06 -29.44 -3.15
CA LEU A 167 5.59 -28.69 -4.29
C LEU A 167 4.79 -28.97 -5.57
N ALA A 168 3.56 -28.45 -5.66
CA ALA A 168 2.89 -28.29 -6.95
C ALA A 168 3.43 -27.03 -7.65
N LEU A 169 3.61 -27.08 -8.98
CA LEU A 169 3.73 -25.89 -9.80
C LEU A 169 2.40 -25.13 -9.75
N GLU A 170 2.18 -24.41 -8.66
CA GLU A 170 1.02 -23.56 -8.48
C GLU A 170 1.05 -22.46 -9.56
N PRO A 171 -0.07 -22.19 -10.25
CA PRO A 171 -0.18 -20.98 -11.06
C PRO A 171 0.07 -19.82 -10.11
N GLY A 172 0.90 -18.84 -10.50
CA GLY A 172 1.33 -17.77 -9.59
C GLY A 172 0.16 -17.13 -8.82
N SER A 173 0.45 -16.42 -7.73
CA SER A 173 -0.52 -15.67 -6.90
C SER A 173 -1.58 -14.95 -7.74
N VAL A 174 -2.76 -14.69 -7.17
CA VAL A 174 -3.89 -14.12 -7.93
C VAL A 174 -3.47 -12.80 -8.59
N GLY A 175 -2.62 -12.01 -7.92
CA GLY A 175 -1.99 -10.83 -8.51
C GLY A 175 -1.10 -11.10 -9.72
N GLN A 176 -0.35 -12.20 -9.76
CA GLN A 176 0.45 -12.61 -10.92
C GLN A 176 -0.41 -13.00 -12.11
N GLN A 177 -1.46 -13.79 -11.89
CA GLN A 177 -2.38 -14.17 -12.97
C GLN A 177 -3.04 -12.93 -13.57
N PHE A 178 -3.46 -12.00 -12.72
CA PHE A 178 -4.01 -10.72 -13.13
C PHE A 178 -3.00 -9.87 -13.91
N CYS A 179 -1.78 -9.69 -13.39
CA CYS A 179 -0.73 -8.92 -14.06
C CYS A 179 -0.32 -9.53 -15.40
N THR A 180 -0.12 -10.84 -15.47
CA THR A 180 0.20 -11.55 -16.71
C THR A 180 -0.91 -11.34 -17.73
N HIS A 181 -2.17 -11.53 -17.33
CA HIS A 181 -3.31 -11.30 -18.21
C HIS A 181 -3.43 -9.85 -18.70
N LEU A 182 -3.23 -8.87 -17.79
CA LEU A 182 -3.25 -7.45 -18.14
C LEU A 182 -2.12 -7.11 -19.14
N MET A 183 -0.91 -7.61 -18.89
CA MET A 183 0.24 -7.37 -19.76
C MET A 183 0.05 -8.02 -21.13
N GLU A 184 -0.38 -9.28 -21.19
CA GLU A 184 -0.72 -9.97 -22.44
C GLU A 184 -1.72 -9.17 -23.26
N ARG A 185 -2.79 -8.67 -22.62
CA ARG A 185 -3.79 -7.86 -23.30
C ARG A 185 -3.25 -6.52 -23.79
N LEU A 186 -2.46 -5.81 -22.99
CA LEU A 186 -1.85 -4.55 -23.39
C LEU A 186 -0.87 -4.73 -24.56
N ILE A 187 -0.10 -5.81 -24.55
CA ILE A 187 0.85 -6.17 -25.60
C ILE A 187 0.12 -6.49 -26.91
N VAL A 188 -0.96 -7.27 -26.82
CA VAL A 188 -1.84 -7.60 -27.96
C VAL A 188 -2.55 -6.35 -28.51
N GLU A 189 -3.11 -5.50 -27.65
CA GLU A 189 -3.77 -4.24 -28.05
C GLU A 189 -2.79 -3.25 -28.72
N ARG A 190 -1.49 -3.32 -28.40
CA ARG A 190 -0.46 -2.47 -29.01
C ARG A 190 0.32 -3.14 -30.16
N GLY A 191 -0.01 -4.38 -30.53
CA GLY A 191 0.61 -5.11 -31.64
C GLY A 191 2.10 -5.42 -31.44
N ILE A 192 2.60 -5.38 -30.20
CA ILE A 192 3.99 -5.72 -29.88
C ILE A 192 4.05 -7.24 -29.76
N ARG A 193 4.93 -7.91 -30.52
CA ARG A 193 5.20 -9.34 -30.32
C ARG A 193 6.47 -9.47 -29.48
N ILE A 194 6.40 -10.24 -28.39
CA ILE A 194 7.58 -10.70 -27.64
C ILE A 194 8.14 -11.94 -28.32
#